data_AF-A0A955QIW1-F1
#
_entry.id   AF-A0A955QIW1-F1
#
_cell.length_a   1.000
_cell.length_b   1.000
_cell.length_c   1.000
_cell.angle_alpha   90.00
_cell.angle_beta   90.00
_cell.angle_gamma   90.00
#
_symmetry.space_group_name_H-M   'P 1'
#
loop_
_entity.id
_entity.type
_entity.pdbx_description
1 polymer ?
#
loop_
_entity_poly.entity_id
_entity_poly.type
_entity_poly.pdbx_seq_one_letter_code
_entity_poly.pdbx_strand_id
1 'polypeptide(L)' 'MSQQPSTVKVFDTWVEGKNGTIHFDVMTTDEGTALRLAKEYLISLGEEGAILTTEECQYCHSEPLAFFSQDQQAAFAS' A
#
# COMPACT_ATOMS: atom_id res chain seq x y z
N MET A 1 -13.99 -9.84 -20.01
CA MET A 1 -13.90 -10.36 -18.63
C MET A 1 -12.55 -9.90 -18.11
N SER A 2 -12.51 -8.87 -17.28
CA SER A 2 -11.28 -8.45 -16.59
C SER A 2 -10.85 -9.61 -15.70
N GLN A 3 -9.70 -10.22 -15.98
CA GLN A 3 -9.18 -11.28 -15.12
C GLN A 3 -8.70 -10.62 -13.83
N GLN A 4 -9.31 -11.02 -12.70
CA GLN A 4 -8.87 -10.60 -11.38
C GLN A 4 -7.40 -10.97 -11.18
N PRO A 5 -6.60 -10.08 -10.57
CA PRO A 5 -5.23 -10.44 -10.22
C PRO A 5 -5.28 -11.61 -9.22
N SER A 6 -4.48 -12.65 -9.45
CA SER A 6 -4.38 -13.79 -8.53
C SER A 6 -3.57 -13.46 -7.27
N THR A 7 -2.87 -12.33 -7.27
CA THR A 7 -1.98 -11.87 -6.19
C THR A 7 -2.11 -10.36 -6.01
N VAL A 8 -1.83 -9.88 -4.81
CA VAL A 8 -1.66 -8.48 -4.46
C VAL A 8 -0.21 -8.24 -4.09
N LYS A 9 0.37 -7.10 -4.50
CA LYS A 9 1.71 -6.71 -4.08
C LYS A 9 1.64 -6.00 -2.74
N VAL A 10 2.55 -6.35 -1.85
CA VAL A 10 2.74 -5.73 -0.55
C VAL A 10 3.94 -4.80 -0.65
N PHE A 11 3.70 -3.51 -0.39
CA PHE A 11 4.72 -2.48 -0.33
C PHE A 11 4.98 -2.11 1.12
N ASP A 12 6.14 -2.51 1.62
CA ASP A 12 6.61 -2.22 2.96
C ASP A 12 7.02 -0.74 3.04
N THR A 13 6.37 0.04 3.89
CA THR A 13 6.52 1.49 3.95
C THR A 13 7.05 1.96 5.30
N TRP A 14 8.21 2.61 5.28
CA TRP A 14 8.88 3.17 6.46
C TRP A 14 9.07 4.67 6.26
N VAL A 15 8.46 5.50 7.11
CA VAL A 15 8.64 6.96 7.06
C VAL A 15 9.00 7.53 8.42
N GLU A 16 9.76 8.62 8.40
CA GLU A 16 10.02 9.42 9.60
C GLU A 16 8.85 10.40 9.82
N GLY A 17 8.00 10.08 10.80
CA GLY A 17 6.89 10.95 11.23
C GLY A 17 7.31 11.97 12.28
N LYS A 18 6.39 12.86 12.66
CA LYS A 18 6.66 13.92 13.66
C LYS A 18 7.10 13.39 15.03
N ASN A 19 6.59 12.21 15.40
CA ASN A 19 6.80 11.61 16.73
C ASN A 19 7.62 10.31 16.67
N GLY A 20 8.31 10.06 15.56
CA GLY A 20 9.12 8.86 15.33
C GLY A 20 8.70 8.11 14.07
N THR A 21 9.32 6.95 13.87
CA THR A 21 9.13 6.13 12.69
C THR A 21 7.72 5.54 12.62
N ILE A 22 7.11 5.63 11.45
CA ILE A 22 5.81 5.04 11.13
C ILE A 22 6.07 3.92 10.12
N HIS A 23 5.63 2.71 10.46
CA HIS A 23 5.77 1.52 9.63
C HIS A 23 4.38 0.96 9.30
N PHE A 24 4.12 0.74 8.01
CA PHE A 24 2.86 0.17 7.52
C PHE A 24 3.04 -0.46 6.14
N ASP A 25 2.14 -1.39 5.80
CA ASP A 25 2.09 -2.01 4.49
C ASP A 25 1.03 -1.37 3.60
N VAL A 26 1.34 -1.20 2.32
CA VAL A 26 0.36 -0.84 1.28
C VAL A 26 0.14 -2.01 0.35
N MET A 27 -1.11 -2.44 0.21
CA MET A 27 -1.49 -3.57 -0.63
C MET A 27 -2.16 -3.08 -1.91
N THR A 28 -1.54 -3.31 -3.06
CA THR A 28 -2.05 -2.87 -4.37
C THR A 28 -1.45 -3.69 -5.53
N THR A 29 -1.76 -3.36 -6.78
CA THR A 29 -1.25 -4.05 -7.98
C THR A 29 -0.01 -3.38 -8.59
N ASP A 30 0.25 -2.11 -8.28
CA ASP A 30 1.34 -1.33 -8.86
C ASP A 30 1.90 -0.25 -7.91
N GLU A 31 3.15 0.13 -8.14
CA GLU A 31 3.92 1.05 -7.28
C GLU A 31 3.36 2.48 -7.27
N GLY A 32 2.83 2.97 -8.40
CA GLY A 32 2.25 4.30 -8.47
C GLY A 32 1.00 4.42 -7.59
N THR A 33 0.14 3.40 -7.65
CA THR A 33 -0.99 3.28 -6.73
C THR A 33 -0.53 3.15 -5.28
N ALA A 34 0.58 2.45 -5.01
CA ALA A 34 1.11 2.27 -3.66
C ALA A 34 1.51 3.61 -3.05
N LEU A 35 2.30 4.40 -3.77
CA LEU A 35 2.73 5.73 -3.34
C LEU A 35 1.54 6.67 -3.09
N ARG A 36 0.53 6.63 -3.96
CA ARG A 36 -0.68 7.44 -3.79
C ARG A 36 -1.43 7.07 -2.51
N LEU A 37 -1.69 5.78 -2.29
CA LEU A 37 -2.40 5.29 -1.10
C LEU A 37 -1.60 5.56 0.19
N ALA A 38 -0.28 5.35 0.18
CA ALA A 38 0.60 5.72 1.29
C ALA A 38 0.49 7.21 1.61
N LYS A 39 0.49 8.08 0.59
CA LYS A 39 0.38 9.53 0.82
C LYS A 39 -0.98 9.92 1.40
N GLU A 40 -2.06 9.34 0.88
CA GLU A 40 -3.43 9.54 1.41
C GLU A 40 -3.52 9.08 2.87
N TYR A 41 -2.92 7.94 3.21
CA TYR A 41 -2.87 7.44 4.57
C TYR A 41 -2.09 8.38 5.51
N LEU A 42 -0.89 8.85 5.10
CA LEU A 42 -0.12 9.81 5.90
C LEU A 42 -0.86 11.12 6.11
N ILE A 43 -1.55 11.65 5.09
CA ILE A 43 -2.42 12.83 5.25
C ILE A 43 -3.51 12.56 6.28
N SER A 44 -4.13 11.37 6.29
CA SER A 44 -5.15 11.01 7.26
C SER A 44 -4.64 10.95 8.71
N LEU A 45 -3.34 10.71 8.88
CA LEU A 45 -2.65 10.75 10.18
C LEU A 45 -2.14 12.14 10.55
N GLY A 46 -2.27 13.14 9.67
CA GLY A 46 -1.68 14.47 9.84
C GLY A 46 -0.16 14.49 9.66
N GLU A 47 0.38 13.57 8.86
CA GLU A 47 1.81 13.41 8.55
C GLU A 47 2.11 13.82 7.10
N GLU A 48 1.40 14.82 6.55
CA GLU A 48 1.53 15.23 5.15
C GLU A 48 2.94 15.74 4.77
N GLY A 49 3.74 16.12 5.76
CA GLY A 49 5.12 16.58 5.60
C GLY A 49 6.17 15.47 5.55
N ALA A 50 5.81 14.22 5.85
CA ALA A 50 6.75 13.10 5.76
C ALA A 50 7.24 12.90 4.31
N ILE A 51 8.53 12.62 4.16
CA ILE A 51 9.13 12.22 2.89
C ILE A 51 8.57 10.84 2.55
N LEU A 52 8.07 10.71 1.33
CA LEU A 52 7.53 9.47 0.81
C LEU A 52 7.87 9.37 -0.67
N THR A 53 8.84 8.52 -0.97
CA THR A 53 9.26 8.15 -2.31
C THR A 53 9.30 6.62 -2.45
N THR A 54 9.81 6.12 -3.57
CA THR A 54 10.09 4.69 -3.75
C THR A 54 11.17 4.16 -2.82
N GLU A 55 11.96 5.03 -2.19
CA GLU A 55 12.95 4.62 -1.18
C GLU A 55 12.27 4.25 0.13
N GLU A 56 11.20 4.96 0.52
CA GLU A 56 10.44 4.69 1.74
C GLU A 56 9.34 3.65 1.55
N CYS A 57 8.76 3.53 0.35
CA CYS A 57 7.65 2.62 0.02
C CYS A 57 8.14 1.55 -0.97
N GLN A 58 8.62 0.42 -0.45
CA GLN A 58 9.35 -0.58 -1.23
C GLN A 58 8.51 -1.82 -1.47
N TYR A 59 8.53 -2.34 -2.70
CA TYR A 59 7.97 -3.66 -2.97
C TYR A 59 8.70 -4.74 -2.14
N CYS A 60 7.94 -5.49 -1.33
CA CYS A 60 8.47 -6.56 -0.50
C CYS A 60 8.20 -7.94 -1.12
N HIS A 61 6.93 -8.29 -1.30
CA HIS A 61 6.49 -9.58 -1.85
C HIS A 61 5.07 -9.48 -2.41
N SER A 62 4.58 -10.57 -3.00
CA SER A 62 3.19 -10.68 -3.46
C SER A 62 2.47 -11.75 -2.65
N GLU A 63 1.29 -11.42 -2.15
CA GLU A 63 0.41 -12.31 -1.41
C GLU A 63 -0.72 -12.83 -2.31
N PRO A 64 -1.10 -14.12 -2.22
CA PRO A 64 -2.29 -14.63 -2.90
C PRO A 64 -3.55 -13.85 -2.51
N LEU A 65 -4.29 -13.34 -3.50
CA LEU A 65 -5.52 -12.58 -3.25
C LEU A 65 -6.58 -13.45 -2.53
N ALA A 66 -6.50 -14.77 -2.71
CA ALA A 66 -7.35 -15.74 -2.03
C ALA A 66 -7.19 -15.77 -0.49
N PHE A 67 -6.15 -15.16 0.08
CA PHE A 67 -5.97 -15.08 1.54
C PHE A 67 -6.80 -13.95 2.18
N PHE A 68 -7.37 -13.04 1.39
CA PHE A 68 -8.19 -11.94 1.86
C PHE A 68 -9.68 -12.30 1.89
N SER A 69 -10.48 -11.60 2.69
CA SER A 69 -11.94 -11.76 2.70
C SER A 69 -12.56 -11.39 1.35
N GLN A 70 -13.75 -11.91 1.04
CA GLN A 70 -14.43 -11.61 -0.22
C GLN A 70 -14.65 -10.11 -0.43
N ASP A 71 -14.99 -9.37 0.64
CA ASP A 71 -15.16 -7.92 0.59
C ASP A 71 -13.85 -7.20 0.25
N GLN A 72 -12.72 -7.68 0.78
CA GLN A 72 -11.39 -7.16 0.44
C GLN A 72 -10.98 -7.52 -1.00
N GLN A 73 -11.29 -8.74 -1.46
CA GLN A 73 -11.02 -9.16 -2.84
C GLN A 73 -11.79 -8.28 -3.84
N ALA A 74 -13.02 -7.88 -3.51
CA ALA A 74 -13.83 -7.01 -4.35
C ALA A 74 -13.18 -5.63 -4.60
N ALA A 75 -12.31 -5.15 -3.71
CA ALA A 75 -11.57 -3.91 -3.92
C ALA A 75 -10.55 -4.00 -5.08
N PHE A 76 -10.16 -5.21 -5.47
CA PHE A 76 -9.28 -5.49 -6.60
C PHE A 76 -10.04 -5.85 -7.88
N ALA A 77 -11.38 -5.81 -7.81
CA ALA A 77 -12.24 -6.22 -8.90
C ALA A 77 -12.61 -5.09 -9.86
N SER A 78 -11.68 -4.75 -10.76
CA SER A 78 -11.91 -3.86 -11.93
C SER A 78 -11.84 -4.64 -13.26
#